data_AF-A0A0A9F6D9-F1
#
_entry.id   AF-A0A0A9F6D9-F1
#
_cell.length_a   1.000
_cell.length_b   1.000
_cell.length_c   1.000
_cell.angle_alpha   90.00
_cell.angle_beta   90.00
_cell.angle_gamma   90.00
#
_symmetry.space_group_name_H-M   'P 1'
#
loop_
_entity.id
_entity.type
_entity.pdbx_description
1 polymer ?
#
loop_
_entity_poly.entity_id
_entity_poly.type
_entity_poly.pdbx_seq_one_letter_code
_entity_poly.pdbx_strand_id
1 'polypeptide(L)'
;MDLNWELSAPWTGAPIKVPARFIVGDLDVTYNTPGVKDFIHKGGLKACVPNLEDAVVMEGVGHFINQEKPNEVSDHICEFFSKF
;
A
#
# COMPACT_ATOMS: atom_id res chain seq x y z
N MET A 1 16.29 -8.50 -18.02
CA MET A 1 15.44 -8.90 -16.89
C MET A 1 16.21 -8.52 -15.65
N ASP A 2 15.62 -7.74 -14.76
CA ASP A 2 16.30 -7.29 -13.55
C ASP A 2 16.34 -8.45 -12.52
N LEU A 3 17.51 -8.73 -11.94
CA LEU A 3 17.73 -9.87 -11.02
C LEU A 3 17.28 -9.56 -9.58
N ASN A 4 16.48 -8.51 -9.38
CA ASN A 4 15.97 -8.12 -8.06
C ASN A 4 15.27 -9.26 -7.31
N TRP A 5 14.59 -10.19 -8.00
CA TRP A 5 13.98 -11.36 -7.36
C TRP A 5 15.03 -12.28 -6.72
N GLU A 6 16.16 -12.51 -7.40
CA GLU A 6 17.24 -13.37 -6.91
C GLU A 6 17.99 -12.69 -5.77
N LEU A 7 18.30 -11.40 -5.95
CA LEU A 7 18.97 -10.61 -4.93
C LEU A 7 18.11 -10.44 -3.68
N SER A 8 16.78 -10.46 -3.79
CA SER A 8 15.86 -10.33 -2.65
C SER A 8 15.57 -11.64 -1.90
N ALA A 9 16.13 -12.78 -2.33
CA ALA A 9 15.95 -14.07 -1.67
C ALA A 9 16.23 -14.08 -0.15
N PRO A 10 17.24 -13.38 0.40
CA PRO A 10 17.50 -13.33 1.83
C PRO A 10 16.35 -12.75 2.68
N TRP A 11 15.44 -11.99 2.09
CA TRP A 11 14.30 -11.38 2.79
C TRP A 11 13.02 -12.22 2.73
N THR A 12 13.08 -13.44 2.22
CA THR A 12 11.95 -14.37 2.20
C THR A 12 11.36 -14.56 3.59
N GLY A 13 10.07 -14.21 3.76
CA GLY A 13 9.34 -14.33 5.03
C GLY A 13 9.65 -13.26 6.08
N ALA A 14 10.55 -12.30 5.79
CA ALA A 14 10.88 -11.23 6.73
C ALA A 14 9.73 -10.19 6.82
N PRO A 15 9.24 -9.84 8.02
CA PRO A 15 8.19 -8.84 8.17
C PRO A 15 8.74 -7.41 8.11
N ILE A 16 7.96 -6.48 7.56
CA ILE A 16 8.23 -5.05 7.61
C ILE A 16 7.69 -4.48 8.93
N LYS A 17 8.58 -4.00 9.79
CA LYS A 17 8.23 -3.56 11.17
C LYS A 17 7.97 -2.06 11.30
N VAL A 18 8.22 -1.27 10.26
CA VAL A 18 7.96 0.18 10.28
C VAL A 18 6.44 0.43 10.26
N PRO A 19 5.89 1.34 11.09
CA PRO A 19 4.50 1.77 10.96
C PRO A 19 4.21 2.28 9.54
N ALA A 20 3.11 1.84 8.94
CA ALA A 20 2.82 2.14 7.55
C ALA A 20 1.33 2.46 7.33
N ARG A 21 1.05 3.30 6.34
CA ARG A 21 -0.29 3.55 5.80
C ARG A 21 -0.24 3.28 4.29
N PHE A 22 -1.19 2.51 3.79
CA PHE A 22 -1.32 2.20 2.37
C PHE A 22 -2.56 2.90 1.80
N ILE A 23 -2.37 3.66 0.70
CA ILE A 23 -3.41 4.45 0.05
C ILE A 23 -3.40 4.09 -1.43
N VAL A 24 -4.56 3.77 -2.00
CA VAL A 24 -4.69 3.36 -3.40
C VAL A 24 -5.99 3.86 -4.00
N GLY A 25 -5.99 4.16 -5.31
CA GLY A 25 -7.21 4.45 -6.06
C GLY A 25 -8.00 3.18 -6.39
N ASP A 26 -9.33 3.24 -6.37
CA ASP A 26 -10.18 2.10 -6.71
C ASP A 26 -10.11 1.70 -8.20
N LEU A 27 -9.74 2.64 -9.09
CA LEU A 27 -9.52 2.43 -10.51
C LEU A 27 -8.05 2.09 -10.85
N ASP A 28 -7.16 2.00 -9.86
CA ASP A 28 -5.74 1.69 -10.07
C ASP A 28 -5.58 0.27 -10.67
N VAL A 29 -4.81 0.16 -11.75
CA VAL A 29 -4.53 -1.12 -12.44
C VAL A 29 -3.83 -2.13 -11.52
N THR A 30 -2.95 -1.65 -10.64
CA THR A 30 -2.22 -2.49 -9.68
C THR A 30 -3.19 -3.04 -8.63
N TYR A 31 -4.13 -2.23 -8.15
CA TYR A 31 -5.17 -2.65 -7.19
C TYR A 31 -6.14 -3.67 -7.81
N ASN A 32 -6.45 -3.53 -9.09
CA ASN A 32 -7.36 -4.42 -9.82
C ASN A 32 -6.67 -5.64 -10.47
N THR A 33 -5.36 -5.81 -10.25
CA THR A 33 -4.64 -7.02 -10.70
C THR A 33 -5.15 -8.27 -9.95
N PRO A 34 -5.32 -9.43 -10.61
CA PRO A 34 -5.84 -10.63 -9.97
C PRO A 34 -5.11 -10.99 -8.67
N GLY A 35 -5.87 -11.21 -7.59
CA GLY A 35 -5.34 -11.58 -6.27
C GLY A 35 -4.91 -10.40 -5.38
N VAL A 36 -4.72 -9.19 -5.92
CA VAL A 36 -4.23 -8.05 -5.13
C VAL A 36 -5.24 -7.56 -4.09
N LYS A 37 -6.52 -7.40 -4.45
CA LYS A 37 -7.57 -7.03 -3.49
C LYS A 37 -7.69 -8.03 -2.35
N ASP A 38 -7.62 -9.32 -2.67
CA ASP A 38 -7.65 -10.39 -1.67
C ASP A 38 -6.42 -10.33 -0.76
N PHE A 39 -5.23 -10.14 -1.32
CA PHE A 39 -4.01 -9.99 -0.54
C PHE A 39 -4.07 -8.80 0.42
N ILE A 40 -4.56 -7.64 -0.04
CA ILE A 40 -4.69 -6.41 0.77
C ILE A 40 -5.74 -6.62 1.88
N HIS A 41 -6.94 -7.06 1.53
CA HIS A 41 -8.10 -7.03 2.42
C HIS A 41 -8.33 -8.30 3.25
N LYS A 42 -7.80 -9.45 2.82
CA LYS A 42 -7.93 -10.73 3.55
C LYS A 42 -6.72 -11.06 4.43
N GLY A 43 -5.92 -10.04 4.77
CA GLY A 43 -4.86 -10.13 5.78
C GLY A 43 -3.48 -10.52 5.26
N GLY A 44 -3.30 -10.79 3.96
CA GLY A 44 -1.99 -11.10 3.38
C GLY A 44 -0.99 -9.96 3.56
N LEU A 45 -1.39 -8.73 3.19
CA LEU A 45 -0.55 -7.55 3.36
C LEU A 45 -0.27 -7.25 4.84
N LYS A 46 -1.27 -7.39 5.72
CA LYS A 46 -1.13 -7.21 7.17
C LYS A 46 -0.19 -8.25 7.81
N ALA A 47 -0.15 -9.48 7.28
CA ALA A 47 0.80 -10.49 7.74
C ALA A 47 2.26 -10.13 7.37
N CYS A 48 2.48 -9.52 6.20
CA CYS A 48 3.80 -9.04 5.78
C CYS A 48 4.21 -7.72 6.48
N VAL A 49 3.24 -6.89 6.84
CA VAL A 49 3.43 -5.57 7.47
C VAL A 49 2.59 -5.47 8.75
N PRO A 50 3.05 -6.03 9.89
CA PRO A 50 2.22 -6.12 11.10
C PRO A 50 1.72 -4.76 11.62
N ASN A 51 2.49 -3.69 11.42
CA ASN A 51 2.18 -2.33 11.89
C ASN A 51 1.48 -1.46 10.82
N LEU A 52 0.82 -2.08 9.84
CA LEU A 52 0.03 -1.41 8.82
C LEU A 52 -1.31 -0.88 9.36
N GLU A 53 -1.65 0.38 9.15
CA GLU A 53 -3.01 0.91 9.35
C GLU A 53 -3.97 0.37 8.28
N ASP A 54 -5.29 0.45 8.53
CA ASP A 54 -6.28 0.02 7.55
C ASP A 54 -6.06 0.72 6.19
N ALA A 55 -6.16 -0.06 5.11
CA ALA A 55 -5.92 0.43 3.77
C ALA A 55 -6.97 1.49 3.38
N VAL A 56 -6.50 2.61 2.84
CA VAL A 56 -7.38 3.66 2.30
C VAL A 56 -7.59 3.40 0.81
N VAL A 57 -8.86 3.23 0.42
CA VAL A 57 -9.25 3.08 -0.99
C VAL A 57 -10.00 4.33 -1.42
N MET A 58 -9.42 5.09 -2.34
CA MET A 58 -9.95 6.35 -2.83
C MET A 58 -10.92 6.10 -3.99
N GLU A 59 -12.19 6.47 -3.83
CA GLU A 59 -13.22 6.26 -4.85
C GLU A 59 -13.06 7.20 -6.05
N GLY A 60 -13.18 6.62 -7.25
CA GLY A 60 -13.10 7.31 -8.53
C GLY A 60 -11.70 7.80 -8.88
N VAL A 61 -10.65 7.17 -8.35
CA VAL A 61 -9.26 7.60 -8.52
C VAL A 61 -8.43 6.52 -9.20
N GLY A 62 -7.66 6.91 -10.21
CA GLY A 62 -6.74 6.03 -10.92
C GLY A 62 -5.41 5.84 -10.20
N HIS A 63 -4.35 5.67 -10.99
CA HIS A 63 -3.01 5.34 -10.48
C HIS A 63 -2.29 6.52 -9.82
N PHE A 64 -2.49 7.73 -10.31
CA PHE A 64 -1.75 8.92 -9.88
C PHE A 64 -2.50 9.69 -8.79
N ILE A 65 -2.85 9.02 -7.69
CA ILE A 65 -3.68 9.54 -6.60
C ILE A 65 -3.21 10.91 -6.07
N ASN A 66 -1.89 11.10 -6.03
CA ASN A 66 -1.23 12.30 -5.51
C ASN A 66 -1.36 13.52 -6.43
N GLN A 67 -1.72 13.32 -7.71
CA GLN A 67 -2.01 14.40 -8.66
C GLN A 67 -3.51 14.55 -8.91
N GLU A 68 -4.26 13.45 -8.85
CA GLU A 68 -5.70 13.44 -9.10
C GLU A 68 -6.51 14.00 -7.92
N LYS A 69 -6.10 13.66 -6.69
CA LYS A 69 -6.68 14.20 -5.44
C LYS A 69 -5.57 14.64 -4.46
N PRO A 70 -4.79 15.68 -4.81
CA PRO A 70 -3.59 16.08 -4.06
C PRO A 70 -3.90 16.49 -2.61
N ASN A 71 -5.04 17.15 -2.38
CA ASN A 71 -5.43 17.60 -1.04
C ASN A 71 -5.75 16.40 -0.13
N GLU A 72 -6.55 15.45 -0.61
CA GLU A 72 -6.92 14.24 0.15
C GLU A 72 -5.68 13.40 0.51
N VAL A 73 -4.75 13.24 -0.45
CA VAL A 73 -3.46 12.56 -0.18
C VAL A 73 -2.62 13.32 0.83
N SER A 74 -2.54 14.65 0.73
CA SER A 74 -1.77 15.49 1.67
C SER A 74 -2.36 15.42 3.08
N ASP A 75 -3.69 15.42 3.21
CA ASP A 75 -4.38 15.28 4.48
C ASP A 75 -4.08 13.93 5.13
N HIS A 76 -4.13 12.83 4.36
CA HIS A 76 -3.75 11.51 4.86
C HIS A 76 -2.29 11.42 5.30
N ILE A 77 -1.38 12.12 4.63
CA ILE A 77 0.04 12.19 5.03
C ILE A 77 0.18 12.91 6.37
N CYS A 78 -0.42 14.10 6.49
CA CYS A 78 -0.38 14.91 7.71
C CYS A 78 -1.03 14.18 8.91
N GLU A 79 -2.18 13.55 8.70
CA GLU A 79 -2.89 12.78 9.71
C GLU A 79 -2.13 11.53 10.17
N PHE A 80 -1.40 10.86 9.27
CA PHE A 80 -0.55 9.74 9.64
C PHE A 80 0.62 10.18 10.53
N PHE A 81 1.31 11.26 10.13
CA PHE A 81 2.50 11.71 10.84
C PHE A 81 2.20 12.44 12.16
N SER A 82 1.00 12.99 12.34
CA SER A 82 0.61 13.64 13.60
C SER A 82 0.42 12.66 14.78
N LYS A 83 0.45 11.34 14.53
CA LYS A 83 0.35 10.28 15.54
C LYS A 83 1.67 9.99 16.27
N PHE A 84 2.78 10.58 15.82
CA PHE A 84 4.14 10.38 16.33
C PHE A 84 4.75 11.69 16.80
#